data_AF-A0A3M1HPD0-F1
#
_entry.id   AF-A0A3M1HPD0-F1
#
_cell.length_a   1.000
_cell.length_b   1.000
_cell.length_c   1.000
_cell.angle_alpha   90.00
_cell.angle_beta   90.00
_cell.angle_gamma   90.00
#
_symmetry.space_group_name_H-M   'P 1'
#
loop_
_entity.id
_entity.type
_entity.pdbx_description
1 polymer ?
#
loop_
_entity_poly.entity_id
_entity_poly.type
_entity_poly.pdbx_seq_one_letter_code
_entity_poly.pdbx_strand_id
1 'polypeptide(L)' 'MRVLVLGGDGYLGWPTAMAFAMKGHEVCVVDNYLRRNLARATRSEALMPNP' A
#
# COMPACT_ATOMS: atom_id res chain seq x y z
N MET A 1 9.61 -12.52 -12.17
CA MET A 1 9.68 -11.16 -12.77
C MET A 1 9.95 -10.16 -11.66
N ARG A 2 10.51 -8.99 -12.00
CA ARG A 2 10.68 -7.86 -11.07
C ARG A 2 9.51 -6.88 -11.22
N VAL A 3 8.87 -6.54 -10.11
CA VAL A 3 7.68 -5.67 -10.09
C VAL A 3 7.90 -4.53 -9.11
N LEU A 4 7.70 -3.29 -9.58
CA LEU A 4 7.67 -2.10 -8.75
C LEU A 4 6.22 -1.62 -8.59
N VAL A 5 5.73 -1.55 -7.35
CA VAL A 5 4.39 -1.03 -7.03
C VAL A 5 4.55 0.35 -6.39
N LEU A 6 4.14 1.39 -7.12
CA LEU A 6 4.09 2.77 -6.64
C LEU A 6 2.75 3.00 -5.92
N GLY A 7 2.79 3.45 -4.67
CA GLY A 7 1.60 3.53 -3.82
C GLY A 7 1.32 2.21 -3.07
N GLY A 8 2.37 1.49 -2.69
CA GLY A 8 2.28 0.15 -2.10
C GLY A 8 1.55 0.06 -0.77
N ASP A 9 1.43 1.16 -0.02
CA ASP A 9 0.71 1.21 1.26
C ASP A 9 -0.79 1.49 1.07
N GLY A 10 -1.23 1.78 -0.16
CA GLY A 10 -2.62 2.05 -0.48
C GLY A 10 -3.51 0.80 -0.48
N TYR A 11 -4.83 1.03 -0.44
CA TYR A 11 -5.87 -0.01 -0.41
C TYR A 11 -5.72 -1.05 -1.53
N LEU A 12 -5.37 -0.63 -2.75
CA LEU A 12 -5.11 -1.54 -3.86
C LEU A 12 -3.63 -1.94 -3.96
N GLY A 13 -2.72 -1.05 -3.57
CA GLY A 13 -1.27 -1.28 -3.68
C GLY A 13 -0.81 -2.46 -2.83
N TRP A 14 -1.25 -2.50 -1.57
CA TRP A 14 -0.84 -3.55 -0.63
C TRP A 14 -1.29 -4.96 -1.05
N PRO A 15 -2.59 -5.23 -1.29
CA PRO A 15 -3.02 -6.56 -1.73
C PRO A 15 -2.44 -6.93 -3.11
N THR A 16 -2.20 -5.96 -3.99
CA THR A 16 -1.55 -6.22 -5.28
C THR A 16 -0.09 -6.66 -5.10
N ALA A 17 0.67 -5.98 -4.25
CA ALA A 17 2.03 -6.36 -3.92
C ALA A 17 2.09 -7.76 -3.30
N MET A 18 1.17 -8.07 -2.37
CA MET A 18 1.05 -9.40 -1.78
C MET A 18 0.70 -10.47 -2.81
N ALA A 19 -0.24 -10.20 -3.71
CA ALA A 19 -0.63 -11.14 -4.77
C ALA A 19 0.54 -11.46 -5.71
N PHE A 20 1.39 -10.47 -6.03
CA PHE A 20 2.59 -10.72 -6.83
C PHE A 20 3.67 -11.47 -6.04
N ALA A 21 3.89 -11.14 -4.77
CA ALA A 21 4.82 -11.85 -3.92
C ALA A 21 4.44 -13.34 -3.79
N MET A 22 3.15 -13.63 -3.57
CA MET A 22 2.62 -15.01 -3.49
C MET A 22 2.82 -15.82 -4.78
N LYS A 23 2.89 -15.15 -5.94
CA LYS A 23 3.15 -15.79 -7.25
C LYS A 23 4.66 -15.96 -7.54
N GLY A 24 5.54 -15.63 -6.59
CA GLY A 24 6.99 -15.79 -6.73
C GLY A 24 7.67 -14.66 -7.51
N HIS A 25 7.04 -13.49 -7.63
CA HIS A 25 7.69 -12.31 -8.21
C HIS A 25 8.58 -11.61 -7.17
N GLU A 26 9.67 -10.99 -7.63
CA GLU A 26 10.49 -10.09 -6.82
C GLU A 26 9.79 -8.72 -6.81
N VAL A 27 9.25 -8.31 -5.66
CA VAL A 27 8.40 -7.13 -5.54
C VAL A 27 9.09 -6.06 -4.70
N CYS A 28 9.12 -4.83 -5.20
CA CYS A 28 9.48 -3.64 -4.45
C CYS A 28 8.26 -2.71 -4.38
N VAL A 29 8.01 -2.13 -3.21
CA VAL A 29 6.94 -1.14 -2.98
C VAL A 29 7.58 0.19 -2.61
N VAL A 30 7.08 1.27 -3.21
CA VAL A 30 7.48 2.64 -2.86
C VAL A 30 6.22 3.43 -2.52
N ASP A 31 6.22 4.04 -1.34
CA ASP A 31 5.13 4.89 -0.87
C ASP A 31 5.71 6.01 0.01
N ASN A 32 5.05 7.17 0.02
CA ASN A 32 5.42 8.32 0.83
C ASN A 32 4.45 8.57 2.00
N TYR A 33 3.46 7.68 2.19
CA TYR A 33 2.45 7.73 3.24
C TYR A 33 1.54 8.97 3.21
N LEU A 34 1.50 9.73 2.11
CA LEU A 34 0.69 10.94 2.00
C LEU A 34 -0.78 10.68 2.29
N ARG A 35 -1.32 9.55 1.83
CA ARG A 35 -2.72 9.16 2.07
C ARG A 35 -3.03 9.02 3.57
N ARG A 36 -2.12 8.41 4.35
CA ARG A 36 -2.28 8.26 5.80
C ARG A 36 -2.17 9.61 6.51
N ASN A 37 -1.20 10.42 6.10
CA ASN A 37 -1.00 11.76 6.65
C ASN A 37 -2.23 12.65 6.46
N LEU A 38 -2.77 12.68 5.24
CA LEU A 38 -4.00 13.42 4.94
C LEU A 38 -5.18 12.90 5.75
N ALA A 39 -5.35 11.57 5.88
CA ALA A 39 -6.43 10.98 6.69
C ALA A 39 -6.44 11.54 8.11
N ARG A 40 -5.27 11.55 8.77
CA ARG A 40 -5.12 12.06 10.13
C ARG A 40 -5.37 13.56 10.20
N ALA A 41 -4.82 14.31 9.25
CA ALA A 41 -4.97 15.77 9.21
C ALA A 41 -6.43 16.21 9.02
N THR A 42 -7.22 15.44 8.25
CA THR A 42 -8.62 15.76 7.94
C THR A 42 -9.63 15.00 8.81
N ARG A 43 -9.17 14.18 9.78
CA ARG A 43 -10.02 13.30 10.58
C ARG A 43 -10.90 12.39 9.70
N SER A 44 -10.27 11.82 8.68
CA SER A 44 -10.87 10.97 7.65
C SER A 44 -10.16 9.62 7.57
N GLU A 45 -9.76 9.09 8.73
CA GLU A 45 -9.19 7.75 8.87
C GLU A 45 -10.17 6.67 8.39
N ALA A 46 -9.62 5.48 8.14
CA ALA A 46 -10.42 4.31 7.80
C ALA A 46 -11.31 3.92 8.98
N LEU A 47 -12.48 3.34 8.68
CA LEU A 47 -13.44 2.87 9.67
C LEU A 47 -12.84 1.80 10.61
N MET A 48 -11.96 0.96 10.05
CA MET A 48 -11.23 -0.06 10.78
C MET A 48 -9.76 0.36 10.89
N PRO A 49 -9.08 0.07 12.02
CA PRO A 49 -7.67 0.34 12.14
C PRO A 49 -6.89 -0.51 11.13
N ASN A 50 -6.02 0.14 10.36
CA ASN A 50 -5.04 -0.59 9.56
C ASN A 50 -3.97 -1.18 10.49
N PRO A 51 -3.52 -2.41 10.26
CA PRO A 51 -2.33 -2.95 10.95
C PRO A 51 -1.09 -2.10 10.69
#